data_AF-A0A2K5F8R6-F1
#
_entry.id   AF-A0A2K5F8R6-F1
#
_cell.length_a   1.000
_cell.length_b   1.000
_cell.length_c   1.000
_cell.angle_alpha   90.00
_cell.angle_beta   90.00
_cell.angle_gamma   90.00
#
_symmetry.space_group_name_H-M   'P 1'
#
loop_
_entity.id
_entity.type
_entity.pdbx_description
1 polymer ?
#
loop_
_entity_poly.entity_id
_entity_poly.type
_entity_poly.pdbx_seq_one_letter_code
_entity_poly.pdbx_strand_id
1 'polypeptide(L)'
;MPSVLTIWLDKMAPYEPLELGAEEEVEAGRPRPVLCSVNSREPSQVIFCNRSPRVVLPVWLNFDGELQPYPTLPPGTGCHIHSYRGHLCLCRDAVTHDGLLVNQTELFPIFANITLPVYTPKQRCLQVVRNLVKPENYRRLDIVRSLYEDLEDHPNVQKDLERLTQ
;
A
#
# COMPACT_ATOMS: atom_id res chain seq x y z
N MET A 1 -31.15 -15.73 3.06
CA MET A 1 -30.02 -15.03 2.42
C MET A 1 -28.76 -15.39 3.16
N PRO A 2 -27.79 -16.11 2.57
CA PRO A 2 -26.59 -16.49 3.31
C PRO A 2 -25.75 -15.24 3.59
N SER A 3 -25.18 -15.20 4.79
CA SER A 3 -24.29 -14.14 5.28
C SER A 3 -23.00 -14.07 4.46
N VAL A 4 -22.43 -12.87 4.32
CA VAL A 4 -21.13 -12.61 3.65
C VAL A 4 -19.99 -13.47 4.24
N LEU A 5 -20.14 -13.93 5.49
CA LEU A 5 -19.21 -14.86 6.15
C LEU A 5 -19.14 -16.24 5.46
N THR A 6 -20.22 -16.69 4.80
CA THR A 6 -20.28 -18.01 4.17
C THR A 6 -19.56 -18.04 2.82
N ILE A 7 -19.42 -16.90 2.15
CA ILE A 7 -18.64 -16.79 0.90
C ILE A 7 -17.13 -16.83 1.19
N TRP A 8 -16.71 -16.42 2.39
CA TRP A 8 -15.31 -16.43 2.82
C TRP A 8 -14.81 -17.80 3.30
N LEU A 9 -15.70 -18.66 3.82
CA LEU A 9 -15.35 -20.01 4.26
C LEU A 9 -15.22 -21.00 3.09
N ASP A 10 -15.94 -20.80 1.99
CA ASP A 10 -15.97 -21.75 0.86
C ASP A 10 -14.77 -21.59 -0.11
N LYS A 11 -13.89 -20.62 0.12
CA LYS A 11 -12.60 -20.47 -0.59
C LYS A 11 -11.37 -20.85 0.24
N MET A 12 -11.57 -21.37 1.44
CA MET A 12 -10.52 -22.00 2.25
C MET A 12 -10.72 -23.51 2.19
N ALA A 13 -10.40 -24.10 1.03
CA ALA A 13 -10.21 -25.54 0.95
C ALA A 13 -9.12 -25.93 1.96
N PRO A 14 -9.32 -26.99 2.78
CA PRO A 14 -8.30 -27.47 3.69
C PRO A 14 -7.12 -27.98 2.87
N TYR A 15 -5.97 -27.37 3.01
CA TYR A 15 -4.72 -27.88 2.47
C TYR A 15 -4.40 -29.15 3.26
N GLU A 16 -4.70 -30.32 2.69
CA GLU A 16 -4.23 -31.60 3.21
C GLU A 16 -2.69 -31.61 3.24
N PRO A 17 -2.06 -32.26 4.23
CA PRO A 17 -0.61 -32.33 4.30
C PRO A 17 -0.12 -33.30 3.22
N LEU A 18 0.36 -32.77 2.10
CA LEU A 18 1.15 -33.54 1.15
C LEU A 18 2.47 -33.96 1.83
N GLU A 19 2.60 -35.27 1.94
CA GLU A 19 3.78 -36.02 2.36
C GLU A 19 5.10 -35.46 1.81
N LEU A 20 6.15 -35.61 2.62
CA LEU A 20 7.53 -35.29 2.32
C LEU A 20 8.01 -35.87 0.98
N GLY A 21 8.03 -35.03 -0.05
CA GLY A 21 8.83 -35.23 -1.26
C GLY A 21 9.98 -34.23 -1.26
N ALA A 22 11.20 -34.72 -1.10
CA ALA A 22 12.41 -33.95 -1.34
C ALA A 22 12.50 -33.62 -2.83
N GLU A 23 12.25 -32.37 -3.21
CA GLU A 23 12.64 -31.81 -4.51
C GLU A 23 13.42 -30.52 -4.22
N GLU A 24 14.71 -30.71 -4.02
CA GLU A 24 15.73 -29.71 -4.28
C GLU A 24 15.81 -29.50 -5.82
N GLU A 25 16.19 -28.29 -6.26
CA GLU A 25 16.34 -27.83 -7.66
C GLU A 25 15.05 -27.25 -8.31
N VAL A 26 14.95 -26.02 -8.85
CA VAL A 26 15.90 -24.98 -9.27
C VAL A 26 15.15 -23.63 -9.24
N GLU A 27 15.62 -22.60 -8.53
CA GLU A 27 15.20 -21.20 -8.79
C GLU A 27 16.48 -20.39 -9.02
N ALA A 28 16.99 -20.53 -10.24
CA ALA A 28 18.12 -19.77 -10.72
C ALA A 28 17.68 -18.33 -11.05
N GLY A 29 18.18 -17.38 -10.28
CA GLY A 29 18.71 -16.14 -10.86
C GLY A 29 17.79 -14.93 -11.03
N ARG A 30 16.66 -14.82 -10.32
CA ARG A 30 16.07 -13.47 -10.12
C ARG A 30 16.75 -12.79 -8.95
N PRO A 31 17.38 -11.61 -9.14
CA PRO A 31 17.91 -10.85 -8.01
C PRO A 31 16.73 -10.52 -7.08
N ARG A 32 16.87 -10.88 -5.80
CA ARG A 32 15.84 -10.58 -4.80
C ARG A 32 15.56 -9.07 -4.82
N PRO A 33 14.28 -8.65 -4.86
CA PRO A 33 13.93 -7.26 -4.72
C PRO A 33 14.48 -6.72 -3.40
N VAL A 34 15.08 -5.53 -3.44
CA VAL A 34 15.63 -4.87 -2.25
C VAL A 34 14.54 -4.63 -1.20
N LEU A 35 13.32 -4.33 -1.65
CA LEU A 35 12.13 -4.17 -0.81
C LEU A 35 11.12 -5.30 -1.07
N CYS A 36 11.15 -6.33 -0.23
CA CYS A 36 10.17 -7.40 -0.21
C CYS A 36 9.93 -7.88 1.24
N SER A 37 8.76 -8.48 1.49
CA SER A 37 8.50 -9.08 2.80
C SER A 37 9.37 -10.31 3.04
N VAL A 38 9.71 -10.56 4.30
CA VAL A 38 10.39 -11.80 4.71
C VAL A 38 9.35 -12.84 5.14
N ASN A 39 9.44 -14.05 4.58
CA ASN A 39 8.60 -15.18 4.99
C ASN A 39 9.12 -15.80 6.30
N SER A 40 8.92 -15.12 7.43
CA SER A 40 9.37 -15.57 8.75
C SER A 40 8.55 -16.74 9.30
N ARG A 41 7.30 -16.91 8.85
CA ARG A 41 6.29 -17.81 9.44
C ARG A 41 5.99 -17.55 10.92
N GLU A 42 6.45 -16.42 11.47
CA GLU A 42 6.16 -15.97 12.83
C GLU A 42 4.90 -15.07 12.80
N PRO A 43 3.73 -15.54 13.28
CA PRO A 43 2.51 -14.74 13.24
C PRO A 43 2.64 -13.47 14.09
N SER A 44 2.09 -12.38 13.58
CA SER A 44 2.06 -11.09 14.26
C SER A 44 0.69 -10.46 14.09
N GLN A 45 -0.01 -10.24 15.20
CA GLN A 45 -1.27 -9.49 15.18
C GLN A 45 -0.97 -8.00 15.10
N VAL A 46 -1.43 -7.36 14.03
CA VAL A 46 -1.22 -5.95 13.79
C VAL A 46 -2.57 -5.24 13.75
N ILE A 47 -2.63 -4.02 14.30
CA ILE A 47 -3.81 -3.18 14.20
C ILE A 47 -3.45 -1.98 13.33
N PHE A 48 -4.20 -1.79 12.26
CA PHE A 48 -4.14 -0.57 11.46
C PHE A 48 -5.15 0.41 12.04
N CYS A 49 -4.68 1.61 12.39
CA CYS A 49 -5.50 2.68 12.93
C CYS A 49 -5.40 3.88 11.99
N ASN A 50 -6.47 4.14 11.23
CA ASN A 50 -6.54 5.31 10.38
C ASN A 50 -6.87 6.56 11.20
N ARG A 51 -5.83 7.33 11.54
CA ARG A 51 -5.95 8.63 12.22
C ARG A 51 -5.90 9.80 11.24
N SER A 52 -6.01 9.52 9.95
CA SER A 52 -6.06 10.52 8.88
C SER A 52 -7.51 10.82 8.49
N PRO A 53 -7.78 11.98 7.86
CA PRO A 53 -9.08 12.29 7.28
C PRO A 53 -9.32 11.59 5.92
N ARG A 54 -8.39 10.74 5.46
CA ARG A 54 -8.45 10.07 4.15
C ARG A 54 -9.02 8.66 4.28
N VAL A 55 -9.64 8.16 3.21
CA VAL A 55 -9.88 6.72 3.06
C VAL A 55 -8.54 6.09 2.70
N VAL A 56 -8.06 5.17 3.54
CA VAL A 56 -6.73 4.57 3.37
C VAL A 56 -6.83 3.26 2.60
N LEU A 57 -5.94 3.05 1.65
CA LEU A 57 -5.63 1.79 1.02
C LEU A 57 -4.30 1.28 1.56
N PRO A 58 -4.30 0.27 2.45
CA PRO A 58 -3.08 -0.41 2.85
C PRO A 58 -2.61 -1.34 1.73
N VAL A 59 -1.30 -1.40 1.51
CA VAL A 59 -0.68 -2.22 0.47
C VAL A 59 0.48 -2.99 1.06
N TRP A 60 0.46 -4.31 0.93
CA TRP A 60 1.53 -5.21 1.34
C TRP A 60 2.44 -5.52 0.17
N LEU A 61 3.74 -5.49 0.41
CA LEU A 61 4.74 -6.00 -0.53
C LEU A 61 4.87 -7.49 -0.29
N ASN A 62 4.49 -8.34 -1.24
CA ASN A 62 4.64 -9.78 -1.08
C ASN A 62 6.14 -10.19 -1.04
N PHE A 63 6.39 -11.50 -0.99
CA PHE A 63 7.76 -12.03 -0.94
C PHE A 63 8.57 -11.74 -2.21
N ASP A 64 7.89 -11.45 -3.31
CA ASP A 64 8.46 -11.09 -4.60
C ASP A 64 8.50 -9.57 -4.82
N GLY A 65 8.13 -8.77 -3.81
CA GLY A 65 8.11 -7.30 -3.88
C GLY A 65 6.93 -6.72 -4.66
N GLU A 66 5.94 -7.53 -5.03
CA GLU A 66 4.74 -7.07 -5.72
C GLU A 66 3.70 -6.51 -4.74
N LEU A 67 2.92 -5.54 -5.24
CA LEU A 67 1.93 -4.80 -4.46
C LEU A 67 0.61 -5.58 -4.33
N GLN A 68 0.25 -5.93 -3.09
CA GLN A 68 -0.98 -6.63 -2.74
C GLN A 68 -1.90 -5.73 -1.91
N PRO A 69 -3.01 -5.21 -2.47
CA PRO A 69 -3.90 -4.30 -1.77
C PRO A 69 -4.76 -5.02 -0.72
N TYR A 70 -4.94 -4.38 0.44
CA TYR A 70 -5.92 -4.78 1.46
C TYR A 70 -7.24 -4.00 1.32
N PRO A 71 -8.30 -4.43 2.02
CA PRO A 71 -9.52 -3.63 2.14
C PRO A 71 -9.24 -2.22 2.65
N THR A 72 -9.99 -1.26 2.13
CA THR A 72 -9.83 0.15 2.49
C THR A 72 -10.33 0.44 3.90
N LEU A 73 -9.69 1.40 4.56
CA LEU A 73 -10.00 1.84 5.92
C LEU A 73 -10.60 3.25 5.89
N PRO A 74 -11.87 3.45 6.27
CA PRO A 74 -12.46 4.78 6.39
C PRO A 74 -11.75 5.65 7.45
N PRO A 75 -11.87 6.98 7.38
CA PRO A 75 -11.32 7.91 8.37
C PRO A 75 -11.74 7.56 9.81
N GLY A 76 -10.80 7.59 10.75
CA GLY A 76 -11.07 7.34 12.17
C GLY A 76 -11.33 5.87 12.54
N THR A 77 -11.23 4.94 11.58
CA THR A 77 -11.45 3.51 11.83
C THR A 77 -10.15 2.75 12.07
N GLY A 78 -10.26 1.53 12.59
CA GLY A 78 -9.14 0.60 12.63
C GLY A 78 -9.56 -0.83 12.26
N CYS A 79 -8.58 -1.64 11.88
CA CYS A 79 -8.76 -3.04 11.51
C CYS A 79 -7.65 -3.90 12.10
N HIS A 80 -8.03 -5.04 12.66
CA HIS A 80 -7.07 -6.09 13.00
C HIS A 80 -6.67 -6.83 11.73
N ILE A 81 -5.36 -7.03 11.57
CA ILE A 81 -4.77 -7.75 10.45
C ILE A 81 -3.87 -8.83 11.03
N HIS A 82 -4.11 -10.07 10.58
CA HIS A 82 -3.21 -11.18 10.82
C HIS A 82 -2.07 -11.06 9.82
N SER A 83 -0.92 -10.58 10.29
CA SER A 83 0.30 -10.44 9.50
C SER A 83 1.38 -11.38 10.04
N TYR A 84 2.59 -11.29 9.50
CA TYR A 84 3.76 -12.02 9.97
C TYR A 84 4.92 -11.07 10.20
N ARG A 85 5.85 -11.45 11.07
CA ARG A 85 7.04 -10.66 11.34
C ARG A 85 7.87 -10.48 10.06
N GLY A 86 8.31 -9.25 9.79
CA GLY A 86 9.09 -8.94 8.59
C GLY A 86 8.25 -8.68 7.33
N HIS A 87 6.92 -8.64 7.46
CA HIS A 87 6.06 -8.14 6.38
C HIS A 87 6.21 -6.62 6.23
N LEU A 88 6.35 -6.15 5.01
CA LEU A 88 6.45 -4.74 4.67
C LEU A 88 5.13 -4.23 4.10
N CYS A 89 4.62 -3.16 4.69
CA CYS A 89 3.40 -2.50 4.24
C CYS A 89 3.61 -1.00 4.09
N LEU A 90 2.83 -0.39 3.21
CA LEU A 90 2.71 1.05 3.03
C LEU A 90 1.23 1.44 2.94
N CYS A 91 0.91 2.71 3.17
CA CYS A 91 -0.47 3.21 3.15
C CYS A 91 -0.64 4.36 2.17
N ARG A 92 -1.75 4.34 1.41
CA ARG A 92 -2.09 5.33 0.39
C ARG A 92 -3.47 5.90 0.59
N ASP A 93 -3.71 7.10 0.08
CA ASP A 93 -5.08 7.54 -0.18
C ASP A 93 -5.71 6.62 -1.25
N ALA A 94 -6.88 6.05 -0.96
CA ALA A 94 -7.53 5.07 -1.83
C ALA A 94 -7.99 5.65 -3.18
N VAL A 95 -8.10 6.98 -3.30
CA VAL A 95 -8.54 7.67 -4.50
C VAL A 95 -7.34 8.27 -5.24
N THR A 96 -6.53 9.07 -4.54
CA THR A 96 -5.46 9.86 -5.18
C THR A 96 -4.11 9.16 -5.20
N HIS A 97 -3.97 8.03 -4.49
CA HIS A 97 -2.71 7.33 -4.29
C HIS A 97 -1.63 8.17 -3.58
N ASP A 98 -2.02 9.29 -2.97
CA ASP A 98 -1.12 10.12 -2.15
C ASP A 98 -0.51 9.27 -1.02
N GLY A 99 0.80 9.42 -0.80
CA GLY A 99 1.51 8.71 0.26
C GLY A 99 1.04 9.13 1.65
N LEU A 100 0.74 8.16 2.51
CA LEU A 100 0.44 8.37 3.93
C LEU A 100 1.56 7.81 4.78
N LEU A 101 1.75 8.38 5.97
CA LEU A 101 2.75 7.89 6.91
C LEU A 101 2.13 6.86 7.85
N VAL A 102 2.91 5.85 8.19
CA VAL A 102 2.59 4.88 9.21
C VAL A 102 3.62 4.97 10.32
N ASN A 103 3.17 5.30 11.53
CA ASN A 103 4.05 5.61 12.67
C ASN A 103 5.13 6.64 12.29
N GLN A 104 4.76 7.68 11.55
CA GLN A 104 5.68 8.73 11.06
C GLN A 104 6.73 8.25 10.04
N THR A 105 6.63 7.03 9.52
CA THR A 105 7.55 6.46 8.51
C THR A 105 6.76 5.97 7.28
N GLU A 106 7.41 5.83 6.12
CA GLU A 106 6.75 5.38 4.88
C GLU A 106 6.54 3.85 4.81
N LEU A 107 7.38 3.07 5.50
CA LEU A 107 7.34 1.61 5.58
C LEU A 107 7.30 1.16 7.04
N PHE A 108 6.51 0.11 7.33
CA PHE A 108 6.36 -0.38 8.70
C PHE A 108 6.19 -1.91 8.77
N PRO A 109 6.76 -2.57 9.80
CA PRO A 109 6.55 -3.99 10.04
C PRO A 109 5.49 -4.34 11.11
N ILE A 110 5.19 -3.46 12.09
CA ILE A 110 4.32 -3.80 13.24
C ILE A 110 3.63 -2.57 13.84
N PHE A 111 2.31 -2.67 14.10
CA PHE A 111 1.33 -1.63 14.51
C PHE A 111 1.32 -0.40 13.60
N ALA A 112 0.16 0.07 13.14
CA ALA A 112 0.11 1.12 12.12
C ALA A 112 -0.80 2.27 12.51
N ASN A 113 -0.27 3.31 13.15
CA ASN A 113 -0.94 4.60 13.21
C ASN A 113 -0.74 5.31 11.88
N ILE A 114 -1.80 5.33 11.07
CA ILE A 114 -1.77 5.94 9.75
C ILE A 114 -2.13 7.41 9.90
N THR A 115 -1.24 8.30 9.45
CA THR A 115 -1.35 9.75 9.58
C THR A 115 -1.10 10.44 8.25
N LEU A 116 -1.74 11.60 8.06
CA LEU A 116 -1.43 12.47 6.93
C LEU A 116 -0.04 13.08 7.15
N PRO A 117 0.91 12.97 6.20
CA PRO A 117 2.17 13.69 6.31
C PRO A 117 1.93 15.20 6.24
N VAL A 118 2.90 15.95 6.77
CA VAL A 118 3.00 17.38 6.49
C VAL A 118 3.54 17.55 5.07
N TYR A 119 2.63 17.63 4.10
CA TYR A 119 2.98 17.91 2.71
C TYR A 119 3.59 19.30 2.56
N THR A 120 4.50 19.46 1.60
CA THR A 120 4.99 20.79 1.21
C THR A 120 3.83 21.64 0.67
N PRO A 121 3.91 22.98 0.74
CA PRO A 121 2.88 23.85 0.17
C PRO A 121 2.61 23.54 -1.31
N LYS A 122 3.67 23.28 -2.09
CA LYS A 122 3.58 22.88 -3.51
C LYS A 122 2.76 21.60 -3.66
N GLN A 123 3.14 20.52 -2.97
CA GLN A 123 2.48 19.22 -3.06
C GLN A 123 0.99 19.32 -2.67
N ARG A 124 0.69 20.07 -1.61
CA ARG A 124 -0.68 20.25 -1.14
C ARG A 124 -1.54 21.00 -2.16
N CYS A 125 -1.00 22.05 -2.79
CA CYS A 125 -1.70 22.77 -3.86
C CYS A 125 -1.97 21.85 -5.06
N LEU A 126 -1.00 21.04 -5.48
CA LEU A 126 -1.20 20.07 -6.58
C LEU A 126 -2.33 19.09 -6.26
N GLN A 127 -2.38 18.54 -5.04
CA GLN A 127 -3.48 17.67 -4.61
C GLN A 127 -4.85 18.36 -4.72
N VAL A 128 -4.94 19.62 -4.30
CA VAL A 128 -6.20 20.37 -4.37
C VAL A 128 -6.61 20.60 -5.82
N VAL A 129 -5.69 21.03 -6.68
CA VAL A 129 -5.96 21.28 -8.11
C VAL A 129 -6.40 20.01 -8.83
N ARG A 130 -5.71 18.87 -8.61
CA ARG A 130 -6.08 17.57 -9.20
C ARG A 130 -7.48 17.09 -8.81
N ASN A 131 -7.98 17.48 -7.63
CA ASN A 131 -9.33 17.15 -7.20
C ASN A 131 -10.41 18.08 -7.79
N LEU A 132 -10.04 19.30 -8.19
CA LEU A 132 -10.97 20.31 -8.71
C LEU A 132 -11.02 20.36 -10.24
N VAL A 133 -9.94 19.97 -10.91
CA VAL A 133 -9.76 20.12 -12.35
C VAL A 133 -9.55 18.75 -12.97
N LYS A 134 -10.26 18.44 -14.06
CA LYS A 134 -10.02 17.20 -14.81
C LYS A 134 -8.67 17.23 -15.52
N PRO A 135 -7.97 16.09 -15.67
CA PRO A 135 -6.64 16.06 -16.31
C PRO A 135 -6.59 16.70 -17.70
N GLU A 136 -7.64 16.55 -18.51
CA GLU A 136 -7.71 17.12 -19.86
C GLU A 136 -7.68 18.66 -19.86
N ASN A 137 -7.99 19.29 -18.72
CA ASN A 137 -8.05 20.73 -18.56
C ASN A 137 -6.81 21.33 -17.86
N TYR A 138 -5.83 20.53 -17.42
CA TYR A 138 -4.64 21.07 -16.73
C TYR A 138 -3.90 22.11 -17.57
N ARG A 139 -3.71 21.82 -18.86
CA ARG A 139 -3.01 22.70 -19.82
C ARG A 139 -3.78 23.99 -20.17
N ARG A 140 -5.00 24.16 -19.66
CA ARG A 140 -5.84 25.36 -19.85
C ARG A 140 -5.78 26.31 -18.65
N LEU A 141 -5.15 25.91 -17.55
CA LEU A 141 -4.98 26.75 -16.37
C LEU A 141 -3.98 27.87 -16.67
N ASP A 142 -4.21 29.08 -16.17
CA ASP A 142 -3.28 30.20 -16.35
C ASP A 142 -2.14 30.14 -15.31
N ILE A 143 -1.22 29.19 -15.47
CA ILE A 143 -0.09 28.93 -14.57
C ILE A 143 1.21 28.71 -15.35
N VAL A 144 2.34 28.77 -14.64
CA VAL A 144 3.68 28.55 -15.23
C VAL A 144 3.78 27.14 -15.83
N ARG A 145 4.45 27.03 -16.99
CA ARG A 145 4.52 25.80 -17.78
C ARG A 145 5.04 24.57 -17.02
N SER A 146 6.04 24.76 -16.15
CA SER A 146 6.60 23.69 -15.33
C SER A 146 5.56 23.05 -14.40
N LEU A 147 4.56 23.81 -13.95
CA LEU A 147 3.52 23.30 -13.06
C LEU A 147 2.54 22.35 -13.76
N TYR A 148 2.44 22.38 -15.09
CA TYR A 148 1.62 21.40 -15.80
C TYR A 148 2.21 20.00 -15.70
N GLU A 149 3.54 19.88 -15.86
CA GLU A 149 4.25 18.62 -15.70
C GLU A 149 4.12 18.11 -14.27
N ASP A 150 4.25 19.02 -13.29
CA ASP A 150 3.99 18.69 -11.88
C ASP A 150 2.54 18.22 -11.64
N LEU A 151 1.52 18.79 -12.30
CA LEU A 151 0.13 18.36 -12.15
C LEU A 151 -0.12 16.99 -12.79
N GLU A 152 0.47 16.74 -13.94
CA GLU A 152 0.36 15.47 -14.70
C GLU A 152 1.10 14.32 -14.01
N ASP A 153 2.15 14.61 -13.24
CA ASP A 153 2.88 13.60 -12.47
C ASP A 153 2.14 13.15 -11.20
N HIS A 154 1.16 12.26 -11.38
CA HIS A 154 0.32 11.76 -10.30
C HIS A 154 1.10 10.86 -9.32
N PRO A 155 0.68 10.80 -8.04
CA PRO A 155 1.29 9.91 -7.06
C PRO A 155 1.25 8.46 -7.55
N ASN A 156 2.37 7.75 -7.47
CA ASN A 156 2.49 6.39 -7.96
C ASN A 156 3.31 5.55 -6.98
N VAL A 157 2.74 4.42 -6.55
CA VAL A 157 3.36 3.54 -5.56
C VAL A 157 4.68 2.95 -6.05
N GLN A 158 4.77 2.59 -7.33
CA GLN A 158 6.00 2.02 -7.93
C GLN A 158 7.15 3.02 -7.91
N LYS A 159 6.90 4.28 -8.29
CA LYS A 159 7.91 5.36 -8.23
C LYS A 159 8.45 5.56 -6.82
N ASP A 160 7.58 5.44 -5.82
CA ASP A 160 7.99 5.56 -4.42
C ASP A 160 8.81 4.35 -3.95
N LEU A 161 8.45 3.13 -4.37
CA LEU A 161 9.27 1.94 -4.07
C LEU A 161 10.67 2.06 -4.68
N GLU A 162 10.77 2.53 -5.93
CA GLU A 162 12.06 2.78 -6.60
C GLU A 162 12.90 3.81 -5.82
N ARG A 163 12.29 4.90 -5.36
CA ARG A 163 12.96 5.92 -4.53
C ARG A 163 13.43 5.34 -3.20
N LEU A 164 12.63 4.50 -2.55
CA LEU A 164 12.98 3.89 -1.26
C LEU A 164 14.04 2.77 -1.37
N THR A 165 14.29 2.30 -2.59
CA THR A 165 15.29 1.26 -2.88
C THR A 165 16.69 1.85 -3.12
N GLN A 166 16.81 3.15 -3.39
CA GLN A 166 18.07 3.88 -3.63
C GLN A 166 18.73 4.34 -2.33
#